data_AF-A0AAU6AWB5-F1
#
_entry.id   AF-A0AAU6AWB5-F1
#
_cell.length_a   1.000
_cell.length_b   1.000
_cell.length_c   1.000
_cell.angle_alpha   90.00
_cell.angle_beta   90.00
_cell.angle_gamma   90.00
#
_symmetry.space_group_name_H-M   'P 1'
#
loop_
_entity.id
_entity.type
_entity.pdbx_description
1 polymer ?
#
loop_
_entity_poly.entity_id
_entity_poly.type
_entity_poly.pdbx_seq_one_letter_code
_entity_poly.pdbx_strand_id
1 'polypeptide(L)' 'MDGGILTYCENGLWKNKVRGHVRASSTSRRREEAIRTGRHMAKARRVAHRVLDEQGEVAGEEDYRTSVPRKSAQK' A
#
# COMPACT_ATOMS: atom_id res chain seq x y z
N MET A 1 4.84 -14.58 -2.13
CA MET A 1 5.76 -13.69 -1.38
C MET A 1 5.12 -12.32 -1.37
N ASP A 2 4.26 -12.05 -0.39
CA ASP A 2 3.31 -10.94 -0.44
C ASP A 2 3.70 -9.80 0.49
N GLY A 3 4.68 -9.04 -0.01
CA GLY A 3 5.33 -7.89 0.61
C GLY A 3 4.66 -6.53 0.36
N GLY A 4 3.33 -6.46 0.23
CA GLY A 4 2.61 -5.23 -0.13
C GLY A 4 2.68 -4.12 0.94
N ILE A 5 2.57 -2.86 0.55
CA ILE A 5 2.40 -1.71 1.45
C ILE A 5 0.92 -1.52 1.74
N LEU A 6 0.55 -1.46 3.03
CA LEU A 6 -0.79 -1.12 3.49
C LEU A 6 -0.76 0.22 4.24
N THR A 7 -1.46 1.21 3.71
CA THR A 7 -1.73 2.47 4.39
C THR A 7 -3.07 2.38 5.09
N TYR A 8 -3.16 2.68 6.37
CA TYR A 8 -4.42 2.69 7.13
C TYR A 8 -4.45 3.84 8.14
N CYS A 9 -5.63 4.34 8.44
CA CYS A 9 -5.82 5.34 9.49
C CYS A 9 -6.16 4.62 10.80
N GLU A 10 -5.46 4.96 11.88
CA GLU A 10 -5.72 4.45 13.22
C GLU A 10 -5.58 5.60 14.22
N ASN A 11 -6.64 5.90 14.98
CA ASN A 11 -6.71 7.01 15.93
C ASN A 11 -6.35 8.39 15.30
N GLY A 12 -6.77 8.62 14.05
CA GLY A 12 -6.44 9.84 13.30
C GLY A 12 -4.98 9.91 12.81
N LEU A 13 -4.19 8.87 13.01
CA LEU A 13 -2.83 8.75 12.47
C LEU A 13 -2.82 7.78 11.29
N TRP A 14 -2.23 8.22 10.20
CA TRP A 14 -2.03 7.42 9.01
C TRP A 14 -0.75 6.60 9.11
N LYS A 15 -0.88 5.28 9.19
CA LYS A 15 0.23 4.34 9.33
C LYS A 15 0.44 3.58 8.04
N ASN A 16 1.70 3.38 7.66
CA ASN A 16 2.12 2.52 6.55
C ASN A 16 2.76 1.25 7.12
N LYS A 17 2.17 0.10 6.83
CA LYS A 17 2.69 -1.22 7.21
C LYS A 17 3.08 -2.01 5.97
N VAL A 18 4.28 -2.55 5.96
CA VAL A 18 4.70 -3.53 4.94
C VAL A 18 4.16 -4.89 5.38
N ARG A 19 3.30 -5.49 4.55
CA ARG A 19 2.79 -6.85 4.71
C ARG A 19 3.99 -7.82 4.68
N GLY A 20 4.11 -8.69 5.68
CA GLY A 20 5.29 -9.52 5.89
C GLY A 20 6.37 -8.90 6.79
N HIS A 21 6.21 -7.64 7.23
CA HIS A 21 7.04 -7.03 8.26
C HIS A 21 6.22 -6.79 9.54
N VAL A 22 6.83 -7.05 10.69
CA VAL A 22 6.15 -6.93 12.00
C VAL A 22 5.88 -5.47 12.37
N ARG A 23 6.67 -4.52 11.84
CA ARG A 23 6.60 -3.09 12.18
C ARG A 23 6.00 -2.25 11.05
N ALA A 24 5.21 -1.24 11.45
CA ALA A 24 4.87 -0.13 10.57
C ALA A 24 6.18 0.58 10.14
N SER A 25 6.32 0.85 8.85
CA SER A 25 7.51 1.50 8.30
C SER A 25 7.45 3.02 8.44
N SER A 26 6.25 3.60 8.50
CA SER A 26 6.08 5.04 8.67
C SER A 26 4.73 5.38 9.28
N THR A 27 4.65 6.50 9.99
CA THR A 27 3.40 7.07 10.50
C THR A 27 3.36 8.57 10.17
N SER A 28 2.21 9.07 9.72
CA SER A 28 1.98 10.44 9.29
C SER A 28 0.66 10.94 9.86
N ARG A 29 0.53 12.26 10.05
CA ARG A 29 -0.74 12.87 10.48
C ARG A 29 -1.69 13.16 9.33
N ARG A 30 -1.16 13.27 8.10
CA ARG A 30 -1.94 13.57 6.88
C ARG A 30 -2.03 12.35 5.98
N ARG A 31 -3.22 12.12 5.44
CA ARG A 31 -3.51 11.07 4.46
C ARG A 31 -2.61 11.17 3.24
N GLU A 32 -2.53 12.36 2.66
CA GLU A 32 -1.77 12.61 1.42
C GLU A 32 -0.28 12.27 1.58
N GLU A 33 0.29 12.62 2.73
CA GLU A 33 1.69 12.38 3.04
C GLU A 33 1.96 10.88 3.27
N ALA A 34 1.02 10.19 3.93
CA ALA A 34 1.07 8.75 4.10
C ALA A 34 0.96 8.00 2.76
N ILE A 35 0.05 8.42 1.87
CA ILE A 35 -0.10 7.85 0.54
C ILE A 35 1.15 8.09 -0.30
N ARG A 36 1.70 9.32 -0.29
CA ARG A 36 2.93 9.65 -1.03
C ARG A 36 4.11 8.79 -0.59
N THR A 37 4.29 8.64 0.72
CA THR A 37 5.33 7.79 1.32
C THR A 37 5.09 6.31 0.97
N GLY A 38 3.87 5.82 1.13
CA GLY A 38 3.50 4.44 0.83
C GLY A 38 3.71 4.09 -0.64
N ARG A 39 3.32 4.99 -1.55
CA ARG A 39 3.53 4.88 -2.99
C ARG A 39 5.01 4.83 -3.34
N HIS A 40 5.81 5.71 -2.74
CA HIS A 40 7.26 5.73 -2.96
C HIS A 40 7.90 4.40 -2.51
N MET A 41 7.52 3.90 -1.33
CA MET A 41 7.97 2.61 -0.83
C MET A 41 7.53 1.44 -1.71
N ALA A 42 6.28 1.47 -2.19
CA ALA A 42 5.73 0.43 -3.05
C ALA A 42 6.45 0.36 -4.40
N LYS A 43 6.75 1.52 -5.00
CA LYS A 43 7.56 1.62 -6.23
C LYS A 43 8.99 1.13 -6.00
N ALA A 44 9.65 1.58 -4.93
CA ALA A 44 11.02 1.18 -4.61
C ALA A 44 11.15 -0.33 -4.39
N ARG A 45 10.15 -0.94 -3.76
CA ARG A 45 10.11 -2.38 -3.47
C ARG A 45 9.48 -3.21 -4.59
N ARG A 46 8.85 -2.58 -5.59
CA ARG A 46 8.03 -3.21 -6.63
C ARG A 46 6.94 -4.11 -6.02
N VAL A 47 6.07 -3.54 -5.20
CA VAL A 47 5.01 -4.27 -4.48
C VAL A 47 3.65 -3.57 -4.63
N ALA A 48 2.57 -4.25 -4.27
CA ALA A 48 1.24 -3.64 -4.21
C ALA A 48 1.16 -2.56 -3.13
N HIS A 49 0.43 -1.49 -3.39
CA HIS A 49 0.09 -0.45 -2.42
C HIS A 49 -1.42 -0.44 -2.23
N ARG A 50 -1.89 -0.71 -1.02
CA ARG A 50 -3.31 -0.67 -0.65
C ARG A 50 -3.53 0.43 0.37
N VAL A 51 -4.52 1.27 0.15
CA VAL A 51 -4.90 2.40 1.01
C VAL A 51 -6.27 2.09 1.60
N LEU A 52 -6.34 2.05 2.92
CA LEU A 52 -7.59 1.96 3.66
C LEU A 52 -8.08 3.36 4.04
N ASP A 53 -9.39 3.48 4.16
CA ASP A 53 -10.09 4.64 4.72
C ASP A 53 -10.13 4.57 6.26
N GLU A 54 -10.67 5.60 6.92
CA GLU A 54 -10.87 5.68 8.37
C GLU A 54 -11.80 4.60 8.93
N GLN A 55 -12.71 4.05 8.12
CA GLN A 55 -13.52 2.88 8.48
C GLN A 55 -12.78 1.55 8.26
N GLY A 56 -11.57 1.58 7.72
CA GLY A 56 -10.78 0.39 7.39
C GLY A 56 -11.13 -0.24 6.04
N GLU A 57 -11.96 0.43 5.24
CA GLU A 57 -12.39 -0.02 3.90
C GLU A 57 -11.28 0.26 2.86
N VAL A 58 -11.20 -0.53 1.78
CA VAL A 58 -10.20 -0.28 0.72
C VAL A 58 -10.61 0.93 -0.10
N ALA A 59 -10.03 2.09 0.23
CA ALA A 59 -10.21 3.33 -0.52
C ALA A 59 -9.44 3.34 -1.85
N GLY A 60 -8.38 2.54 -1.97
CA GLY A 60 -7.64 2.40 -3.23
C GLY A 60 -6.58 1.31 -3.18
N GLU A 61 -6.31 0.69 -4.32
CA GLU A 61 -5.24 -0.28 -4.50
C GLU A 61 -4.50 0.01 -5.82
N GLU A 62 -3.17 0.07 -5.75
CA GLU A 62 -2.30 0.22 -6.90
C GLU A 62 -1.16 -0.80 -6.85
N ASP A 63 -1.07 -1.65 -7.88
CA ASP A 63 -0.03 -2.67 -7.98
C ASP A 63 1.21 -2.17 -8.72
N TYR A 64 2.33 -2.03 -8.00
CA TYR A 64 3.62 -1.60 -8.56
C TYR A 64 4.60 -2.75 -8.82
N ARG A 65 4.12 -4.00 -8.84
CA ARG A 65 4.94 -5.22 -9.01
C ARG A 65 5.61 -5.39 -10.38
N THR A 66 5.36 -4.48 -11.32
CA THR A 66 5.87 -4.42 -12.71
C THR A 66 4.94 -4.98 -13.78
N SER A 67 5.08 -4.39 -14.96
CA SER A 67 4.50 -4.71 -16.26
C SER A 67 4.80 -6.14 -16.67
N VAL A 68 3.92 -7.06 -16.32
CA VAL A 68 3.61 -8.17 -17.22
C VAL A 68 2.15 -7.96 -17.58
N PRO A 69 1.78 -7.75 -18.86
CA PRO A 69 0.40 -7.97 -19.22
C PRO A 69 0.10 -9.38 -18.72
N ARG A 70 -0.88 -9.53 -17.84
CA ARG A 70 -1.50 -10.83 -17.66
C ARG A 70 -2.03 -11.16 -19.05
N LYS A 71 -1.28 -11.94 -19.82
CA LYS A 71 -1.84 -12.69 -20.94
C LYS A 71 -2.85 -13.61 -20.29
N SER A 72 -4.07 -13.10 -20.13
CA SER A 72 -5.24 -13.93 -20.03
C SER A 72 -5.37 -14.59 -21.40
N ALA A 73 -4.69 -15.71 -21.55
CA ALA A 73 -5.18 -16.75 -22.42
C ALA A 73 -6.57 -17.11 -21.90
N GLN A 74 -7.60 -16.63 -22.57
CA GLN A 74 -8.92 -17.23 -22.48
C GLN A 74 -9.24 -17.73 -23.88
N LYS A 75 -9.41 -19.06 -23.91
CA LYS A 75 -9.53 -19.96 -25.06
C LYS A 75 -10.85 -19.74 -25.82
#